data_AF-A0AAE6IWU8-F1
#
_entry.id   AF-A0AAE6IWU8-F1
#
_cell.length_a   1.000
_cell.length_b   1.000
_cell.length_c   1.000
_cell.angle_alpha   90.00
_cell.angle_beta   90.00
_cell.angle_gamma   90.00
#
_symmetry.space_group_name_H-M   'P 1'
#
loop_
_entity.id
_entity.type
_entity.pdbx_description
1 polymer ?
#
loop_
_entity_poly.entity_id
_entity_poly.type
_entity_poly.pdbx_seq_one_letter_code
_entity_poly.pdbx_strand_id
1 'polypeptide(L)' 'MENQNWKTVKQVAQENNCNERTVQKWCTANDVPYSGNGFRKEWKIFPEHEKAFKERERPGRRWHKEVSHSTAS' A
#
# COMPACT_ATOMS: atom_id res chain seq x y z
N MET A 1 -26.09 3.35 6.54
CA MET A 1 -25.64 3.01 5.18
C MET A 1 -24.12 2.92 5.24
N GLU A 2 -23.56 1.71 5.14
CA GLU A 2 -22.11 1.56 4.95
C GLU A 2 -21.75 2.14 3.59
N ASN A 3 -21.12 3.31 3.60
CA ASN A 3 -20.55 3.90 2.39
C ASN A 3 -19.47 2.95 1.89
N GLN A 4 -19.81 2.12 0.90
CA GLN A 4 -18.83 1.29 0.20
C GLN A 4 -17.93 2.24 -0.58
N ASN A 5 -16.81 2.62 0.03
CA ASN A 5 -15.86 3.58 -0.54
C ASN A 5 -14.96 2.82 -1.53
N TRP A 6 -15.46 2.67 -2.76
CA TRP A 6 -14.64 2.24 -3.88
C TRP A 6 -13.66 3.36 -4.18
N LYS A 7 -12.36 3.06 -4.05
CA LYS A 7 -11.29 4.02 -4.29
C LYS A 7 -10.25 3.41 -5.22
N THR A 8 -9.76 4.23 -6.14
CA THR A 8 -8.60 3.86 -6.95
C THR A 8 -7.34 3.83 -6.10
N VAL A 9 -6.35 3.03 -6.53
CA VAL A 9 -5.02 2.98 -5.90
C VAL A 9 -4.41 4.39 -5.79
N LYS A 10 -4.63 5.23 -6.80
CA LYS A 10 -4.16 6.62 -6.86
C LYS A 10 -4.80 7.51 -5.79
N GLN A 11 -6.13 7.43 -5.60
CA GLN A 11 -6.82 8.18 -4.56
C GLN A 11 -6.30 7.81 -3.17
N VAL A 12 -6.20 6.51 -2.89
CA VAL A 12 -5.69 6.00 -1.61
C VAL A 12 -4.26 6.45 -1.37
N ALA A 13 -3.41 6.40 -2.41
CA ALA A 13 -2.03 6.85 -2.34
C ALA A 13 -1.92 8.35 -2.04
N GLN A 14 -2.75 9.18 -2.67
CA GLN A 14 -2.78 10.63 -2.42
C GLN A 14 -3.30 10.96 -1.01
N GLU A 15 -4.40 10.35 -0.58
CA GLU A 15 -4.99 10.61 0.74
C GLU A 15 -4.07 10.16 1.89
N ASN A 16 -3.30 9.10 1.68
CA ASN A 16 -2.43 8.51 2.70
C ASN A 16 -0.94 8.88 2.50
N ASN A 17 -0.62 9.79 1.58
CA ASN A 17 0.76 10.21 1.24
C ASN A 17 1.73 9.03 1.04
N CYS A 18 1.27 7.98 0.34
CA CYS A 18 2.04 6.76 0.11
C CYS A 18 2.16 6.42 -1.38
N ASN A 19 2.94 5.40 -1.71
CA ASN A 19 3.15 4.99 -3.10
C ASN A 19 2.02 4.04 -3.55
N GLU A 20 1.52 4.22 -4.78
CA GLU A 20 0.50 3.36 -5.40
C GLU A 20 0.88 1.87 -5.32
N ARG A 21 2.17 1.55 -5.48
CA ARG A 21 2.67 0.17 -5.37
C ARG A 21 2.48 -0.42 -3.96
N THR A 22 2.57 0.41 -2.91
CA THR A 22 2.35 -0.01 -1.53
C THR A 22 0.88 -0.37 -1.31
N VAL A 23 -0.02 0.47 -1.83
CA VAL A 23 -1.46 0.22 -1.78
C VAL A 23 -1.79 -1.07 -2.53
N GLN A 24 -1.32 -1.22 -3.77
CA GLN A 24 -1.61 -2.41 -4.58
C GLN A 24 -1.08 -3.70 -3.93
N LYS A 25 0.14 -3.69 -3.38
CA LYS A 25 0.72 -4.84 -2.65
C LYS A 25 -0.11 -5.19 -1.42
N TRP A 26 -0.50 -4.20 -0.63
CA TRP A 26 -1.30 -4.43 0.57
C TRP A 26 -2.68 -4.98 0.21
N CYS A 27 -3.37 -4.38 -0.77
CA CYS A 27 -4.69 -4.85 -1.18
C CYS A 27 -4.66 -6.29 -1.72
N THR A 28 -3.60 -6.65 -2.46
CA THR A 28 -3.41 -8.01 -2.96
C THR A 28 -3.09 -8.99 -1.82
N ALA A 29 -2.25 -8.59 -0.86
CA ALA A 29 -1.87 -9.43 0.27
C ALA A 29 -3.01 -9.68 1.28
N ASN A 30 -4.01 -8.79 1.32
CA ASN A 30 -5.16 -8.89 2.22
C ASN A 30 -6.46 -9.31 1.49
N ASP A 31 -6.34 -9.82 0.25
CA ASP A 31 -7.47 -10.28 -0.58
C ASP A 31 -8.62 -9.26 -0.67
N VAL A 32 -8.27 -7.97 -0.81
CA VAL A 32 -9.26 -6.90 -0.83
C VAL A 32 -10.09 -7.00 -2.12
N PRO A 33 -11.43 -6.91 -2.05
CA PRO A 33 -12.27 -6.92 -3.23
C PRO A 33 -11.93 -5.75 -4.16
N TYR A 34 -11.92 -6.01 -5.46
CA TYR A 34 -11.71 -4.97 -6.47
C TYR A 34 -12.74 -5.09 -7.59
N SER A 35 -12.92 -3.99 -8.30
CA SER A 35 -13.77 -3.88 -9.48
C SER A 35 -13.02 -3.15 -10.60
N GLY A 36 -13.39 -3.42 -11.85
CA GLY A 36 -12.73 -2.87 -13.03
C GLY A 36 -11.54 -3.70 -13.53
N ASN A 37 -10.92 -3.22 -14.61
CA ASN A 37 -9.86 -3.94 -15.32
C ASN A 37 -8.66 -3.02 -15.60
N GLY A 38 -7.44 -3.57 -15.53
CA GLY A 38 -6.20 -2.83 -15.79
C GLY A 38 -5.98 -1.60 -14.90
N PHE A 39 -5.74 -0.43 -15.49
CA PHE A 39 -5.42 0.82 -14.81
C PHE A 39 -6.61 1.49 -14.09
N ARG A 40 -7.85 1.09 -14.41
CA ARG A 40 -9.07 1.58 -13.74
C ARG A 40 -9.52 0.65 -12.62
N LYS A 41 -8.60 -0.11 -12.03
CA LYS A 41 -8.89 -1.01 -10.92
C LYS A 41 -9.20 -0.21 -9.66
N GLU A 42 -10.43 -0.32 -9.21
CA GLU A 42 -10.92 0.27 -7.96
C GLU A 42 -10.98 -0.81 -6.90
N TRP A 43 -10.47 -0.50 -5.71
CA TRP A 43 -10.47 -1.42 -4.58
C TRP A 43 -11.52 -0.96 -3.58
N LYS A 44 -12.15 -1.91 -2.91
CA LYS A 44 -13.11 -1.65 -1.83
C LYS A 44 -12.33 -1.34 -0.55
N ILE A 45 -11.94 -0.07 -0.39
CA ILE A 45 -11.10 0.38 0.73
C ILE A 45 -11.99 0.97 1.81
N PHE A 46 -12.07 0.26 2.93
CA PHE A 46 -12.78 0.73 4.10
C PHE A 46 -11.91 1.70 4.92
N PRO A 47 -12.51 2.61 5.70
CA PRO A 47 -11.78 3.53 6.57
C PRO A 47 -10.81 2.83 7.54
N GLU A 48 -11.10 1.59 7.93
CA GLU A 48 -10.24 0.77 8.77
C GLU A 48 -8.94 0.37 8.06
N HIS A 49 -8.98 0.17 6.75
CA HIS A 49 -7.80 -0.16 5.94
C HIS A 49 -6.91 1.07 5.74
N GLU A 50 -7.49 2.27 5.75
CA GLU A 50 -6.74 3.53 5.63
C GLU A 50 -5.75 3.72 6.77
N LYS A 51 -6.05 3.19 7.97
CA LYS A 51 -5.10 3.18 9.10
C LYS A 51 -3.81 2.42 8.75
N ALA A 52 -3.91 1.30 8.03
CA ALA A 52 -2.75 0.50 7.63
C ALA A 52 -1.83 1.23 6.63
N PHE A 53 -2.35 2.20 5.87
CA PHE A 53 -1.54 3.03 4.97
C PHE A 53 -0.92 4.23 5.68
N LYS A 54 -1.58 4.78 6.72
CA LYS A 54 -1.05 5.88 7.54
C LYS A 54 0.02 5.42 8.53
N GLU A 55 -0.13 4.22 9.10
CA GLU A 55 0.86 3.63 10.02
C GLU A 55 2.10 3.09 9.31
N ARG A 56 2.01 2.81 8.00
CA ARG A 56 3.21 2.48 7.20
C ARG A 56 3.99 3.75 6.92
N GLU A 57 4.76 4.17 7.92
CA GLU A 57 5.86 5.12 7.75
C GLU A 57 6.63 4.79 6.47
N ARG A 58 6.84 5.85 5.69
CA ARG A 58 7.53 5.93 4.40
C ARG A 58 8.51 4.77 4.15
N PRO A 59 8.50 4.15 2.95
CA PRO A 59 9.65 3.37 2.48
C PRO A 59 10.79 4.34 2.11
N GLY A 60 11.35 5.02 3.11
CA GLY A 60 12.55 5.85 3.07
C GLY A 60 13.71 5.23 3.86
N ARG A 61 13.46 4.20 4.66
CA ARG A 61 14.51 3.29 5.12
C ARG A 61 14.34 1.97 4.39
N ARG A 62 14.98 1.88 3.23
CA ARG A 62 15.77 0.68 2.94
C ARG A 62 16.55 0.45 4.24
N TRP A 63 16.15 -0.54 5.04
CA TRP A 63 17.12 -1.23 5.85
C TRP A 63 18.13 -1.70 4.81
N HIS A 64 19.21 -0.94 4.65
CA HIS A 64 20.45 -1.55 4.23
C HIS A 64 20.59 -2.67 5.24
N LYS A 65 20.30 -3.90 4.78
CA LYS A 65 20.93 -5.07 5.35
C LYS A 65 22.38 -4.65 5.40
N GLU A 66 22.91 -4.36 6.59
CA GLU A 66 24.34 -4.21 6.75
C GLU A 66 24.88 -5.51 6.18
N VAL A 67 25.36 -5.44 4.94
CA VAL A 67 26.19 -6.49 4.40
C VAL A 67 27.44 -6.29 5.22
N SER A 68 27.53 -6.98 6.35
CA SER A 68 28.78 -7.21 7.03
C SER A 68 29.67 -7.88 6.00
N HIS A 69 30.40 -7.07 5.23
CA HIS A 69 31.62 -7.53 4.60
C HIS A 69 32.54 -7.83 5.77
N SER A 70 32.48 -9.06 6.25
CA SER A 70 33.58 -9.64 7.00
C SER A 70 34.83 -9.36 6.18
N THR A 71 35.72 -8.53 6.73
CA THR A 71 37.06 -8.33 6.22
C THR A 71 37.69 -9.71 6.06
N ALA A 72 37.84 -10.15 4.81
CA ALA A 72 38.66 -11.30 4.50
C ALA A 72 40.11 -10.92 4.81
N SER A 73 40.79 -11.89 5.44
CA SER A 73 42.14 -11.87 6.01
C SER A 73 43.24 -11.28 5.14
#